data_AF-A0A495KB20-F1
#
_entry.id   AF-A0A495KB20-F1
#
_cell.length_a   1.000
_cell.length_b   1.000
_cell.length_c   1.000
_cell.angle_alpha   90.00
_cell.angle_beta   90.00
_cell.angle_gamma   90.00
#
_symmetry.space_group_name_H-M   'P 1'
#
loop_
_entity.id
_entity.type
_entity.pdbx_description
1 polymer ?
#
loop_
_entity_poly.entity_id
_entity_poly.type
_entity_poly.pdbx_seq_one_letter_code
_entity_poly.pdbx_strand_id
1 'polypeptide(L)'
;MTEVGQSGVGVVTEDDPTPFVRTVARSIRSALGRGESPSQDGSGGERVVVISAKDTRQSATCFLADDRIEIIHGASPEAQASVVVDVYDLAVDAEASSGDENLIKTIATLTNPSTTVDWKSAASDFWSRTCGASGMPSELIIECARTHDRVVLGSGLPTYRIVAEQTVLSRLCTGTVGLLEALGAGEVAIQGTLPQLSVMTGAFNKMRFDV
;
A
#
# COMPACT_ATOMS: atom_id res chain seq x y z
N MET A 1 -6.74 -18.48 4.38
CA MET A 1 -7.05 -18.57 2.94
C MET A 1 -5.81 -18.11 2.19
N THR A 2 -5.13 -19.02 1.51
CA THR A 2 -3.83 -18.76 0.86
C THR A 2 -4.08 -18.16 -0.51
N GLU A 3 -3.79 -16.87 -0.70
CA GLU A 3 -3.70 -16.28 -2.05
C GLU A 3 -2.25 -16.36 -2.52
N VAL A 4 -2.04 -17.09 -3.61
CA VAL A 4 -0.74 -17.24 -4.27
C VAL A 4 -0.56 -16.04 -5.20
N GLY A 5 0.39 -15.16 -4.88
CA GLY A 5 0.80 -14.08 -5.79
C GLY A 5 1.48 -14.67 -7.04
N GLN A 6 1.43 -13.97 -8.17
CA GLN A 6 1.96 -14.45 -9.46
C GLN A 6 3.48 -14.76 -9.46
N SER A 7 4.22 -14.45 -8.39
CA SER A 7 5.61 -14.88 -8.15
C SER A 7 5.76 -16.27 -7.52
N GLY A 8 4.67 -17.01 -7.28
CA GLY A 8 4.71 -18.32 -6.60
C GLY A 8 4.98 -18.25 -5.08
N VAL A 9 5.38 -17.09 -4.58
CA VAL A 9 5.60 -16.79 -3.15
C VAL A 9 4.28 -16.44 -2.48
N GLY A 10 3.89 -17.19 -1.45
CA GLY A 10 2.68 -16.93 -0.65
C GLY A 10 2.95 -16.01 0.54
N VAL A 11 2.03 -15.07 0.84
CA VAL A 11 2.13 -14.20 2.03
C VAL A 11 1.12 -14.62 3.09
N VAL A 12 1.62 -15.08 4.23
CA VAL A 12 0.83 -15.58 5.37
C VAL A 12 0.98 -14.64 6.56
N THR A 13 -0.10 -14.48 7.31
CA THR A 13 -0.12 -13.73 8.57
C THR A 13 -0.61 -14.62 9.70
N GLU A 14 -0.32 -14.22 10.94
CA GLU A 14 -0.95 -14.79 12.14
C GLU A 14 -2.48 -14.70 12.15
N ASP A 15 -3.11 -15.43 13.08
CA ASP A 15 -4.53 -15.31 13.39
C ASP A 15 -4.83 -13.94 14.04
N ASP A 16 -5.85 -13.25 13.53
CA ASP A 16 -6.22 -11.87 13.90
C ASP A 16 -5.04 -10.87 13.88
N PRO A 17 -4.43 -10.65 12.69
CA PRO A 17 -3.25 -9.81 12.58
C PRO A 17 -3.55 -8.37 12.97
N THR A 18 -2.59 -7.73 13.65
CA THR A 18 -2.70 -6.30 13.99
C THR A 18 -2.84 -5.43 12.73
N PRO A 19 -3.39 -4.20 12.83
CA PRO A 19 -3.49 -3.30 11.67
C PRO A 19 -2.16 -3.05 10.96
N PHE A 20 -1.05 -3.00 11.71
CA PHE A 20 0.29 -2.84 11.13
C PHE A 20 0.72 -4.07 10.32
N VAL A 21 0.54 -5.28 10.89
CA VAL A 21 0.80 -6.55 10.18
C VAL A 21 -0.05 -6.65 8.90
N ARG A 22 -1.35 -6.30 8.96
CA ARG A 22 -2.24 -6.28 7.78
C ARG A 22 -1.72 -5.33 6.70
N THR A 23 -1.27 -4.14 7.09
CA THR A 23 -0.76 -3.12 6.17
C THR A 23 0.53 -3.58 5.48
N VAL A 24 1.48 -4.11 6.25
CA VAL A 24 2.73 -4.67 5.71
C VAL A 24 2.43 -5.85 4.77
N ALA A 25 1.64 -6.82 5.21
CA ALA A 25 1.30 -8.01 4.41
C ALA A 25 0.62 -7.63 3.08
N ARG A 26 -0.30 -6.68 3.11
CA ARG A 26 -0.96 -6.18 1.90
C ARG A 26 0.02 -5.50 0.95
N SER A 27 0.93 -4.68 1.47
CA SER A 27 1.93 -4.02 0.62
C SER A 27 2.82 -5.05 -0.08
N ILE A 28 3.33 -6.04 0.68
CA ILE A 28 4.14 -7.12 0.14
C ILE A 28 3.35 -7.94 -0.90
N ARG A 29 2.09 -8.34 -0.62
CA ARG A 29 1.23 -9.02 -1.59
C ARG A 29 1.06 -8.21 -2.88
N SER A 30 0.85 -6.90 -2.74
CA SER A 30 0.68 -6.00 -3.87
C SER A 30 1.97 -5.87 -4.71
N ALA A 31 3.14 -5.85 -4.07
CA ALA A 31 4.42 -5.84 -4.75
C ALA A 31 4.66 -7.17 -5.49
N LEU A 32 4.44 -8.32 -4.83
CA LEU A 32 4.55 -9.64 -5.46
C LEU A 32 3.58 -9.83 -6.63
N GLY A 33 2.34 -9.36 -6.49
CA GLY A 33 1.36 -9.38 -7.58
C GLY A 33 1.76 -8.53 -8.79
N ARG A 34 2.68 -7.58 -8.61
CA ARG A 34 3.28 -6.76 -9.69
C ARG A 34 4.58 -7.34 -10.24
N GLY A 35 4.99 -8.52 -9.79
CA GLY A 35 6.21 -9.19 -10.25
C GLY A 35 7.48 -8.77 -9.50
N GLU A 36 7.36 -7.96 -8.44
CA GLU A 36 8.48 -7.78 -7.51
C GLU A 36 8.77 -9.13 -6.85
N SER A 37 10.05 -9.40 -6.58
CA SER A 37 10.48 -10.62 -5.89
C SER A 37 11.39 -10.24 -4.74
N PRO A 38 11.29 -10.89 -3.56
CA PRO A 38 12.36 -10.84 -2.59
C PRO A 38 13.64 -11.33 -3.29
N SER A 39 14.70 -10.52 -3.23
CA SER A 39 15.99 -10.87 -3.85
C SER A 39 16.42 -12.25 -3.37
N GLN A 40 16.70 -13.17 -4.31
CA GLN A 40 17.24 -14.48 -4.01
C GLN A 40 18.76 -14.39 -4.01
N ASP A 41 19.35 -14.07 -2.87
CA ASP A 41 20.81 -13.99 -2.75
C ASP A 41 21.48 -15.38 -2.70
N GLY A 42 20.77 -16.46 -3.01
CA GLY A 42 21.29 -17.84 -3.09
C GLY A 42 21.65 -18.47 -1.75
N SER A 43 21.56 -17.71 -0.66
CA SER A 43 21.76 -18.14 0.73
C SER A 43 20.56 -18.94 1.20
N GLY A 44 20.44 -20.21 0.80
CA GLY A 44 19.36 -21.10 1.22
C GLY A 44 19.19 -21.08 2.75
N GLY A 45 18.14 -20.42 3.23
CA GLY A 45 17.88 -20.19 4.65
C GLY A 45 16.76 -19.17 4.83
N GLU A 46 15.94 -19.38 5.87
CA GLU A 46 14.93 -18.40 6.27
C GLU A 46 15.61 -17.12 6.75
N ARG A 47 15.16 -15.98 6.24
CA ARG A 47 15.71 -14.67 6.60
C ARG A 47 14.71 -13.92 7.46
N VAL A 48 15.16 -13.36 8.57
CA VAL A 48 14.29 -12.73 9.57
C VAL A 48 14.52 -11.23 9.57
N VAL A 49 13.48 -10.45 9.31
CA VAL A 49 13.52 -8.99 9.30
C VAL A 49 12.46 -8.43 10.22
N VAL A 50 12.84 -7.47 11.06
CA VAL A 50 11.87 -6.68 11.83
C VAL A 50 11.57 -5.41 11.07
N ILE A 51 10.29 -5.09 10.91
CA ILE A 51 9.80 -3.83 10.34
C ILE A 51 9.13 -3.05 11.46
N SER A 52 9.56 -1.81 11.71
CA SER A 52 9.04 -0.95 12.78
C SER A 52 8.60 0.40 12.24
N ALA A 53 7.50 0.93 12.75
CA ALA A 53 7.05 2.27 12.39
C ALA A 53 7.85 3.36 13.14
N LYS A 54 8.33 4.39 12.41
CA LYS A 54 9.23 5.45 12.91
C LYS A 54 8.74 6.18 14.17
N ASP A 55 7.43 6.45 14.23
CA ASP A 55 6.84 7.30 15.28
C ASP A 55 5.88 6.56 16.22
N THR A 56 5.87 5.23 16.16
CA THR A 56 5.00 4.41 17.02
C THR A 56 5.74 3.20 17.57
N ARG A 57 5.10 2.47 18.49
CA ARG A 57 5.63 1.19 18.99
C ARG A 57 5.19 -0.01 18.16
N GLN A 58 4.66 0.21 16.97
CA GLN A 58 4.20 -0.86 16.10
C GLN A 58 5.39 -1.52 15.41
N SER A 59 5.42 -2.85 15.44
CA SER A 59 6.42 -3.66 14.76
C SER A 59 5.81 -4.95 14.25
N ALA A 60 6.41 -5.49 13.20
CA ALA A 60 6.11 -6.78 12.62
C ALA A 60 7.41 -7.52 12.31
N THR A 61 7.43 -8.83 12.51
CA THR A 61 8.53 -9.69 12.11
C THR A 61 8.15 -10.41 10.82
N CYS A 62 8.98 -10.29 9.79
CA CYS A 62 8.86 -10.97 8.52
C CYS A 62 9.88 -12.10 8.42
N PHE A 63 9.40 -13.31 8.20
CA PHE A 63 10.19 -14.49 7.86
C PHE A 63 10.12 -14.68 6.35
N LEU A 64 11.26 -14.52 5.68
CA LEU A 64 11.41 -14.58 4.23
C LEU A 64 12.03 -15.93 3.85
N ALA A 65 11.20 -16.85 3.38
CA ALA A 65 11.62 -18.10 2.75
C ALA A 65 11.47 -17.99 1.21
N ASP A 66 11.92 -19.02 0.49
CA ASP A 66 11.93 -19.02 -0.98
C ASP A 66 10.53 -19.00 -1.60
N ASP A 67 9.56 -19.62 -0.94
CA ASP A 67 8.17 -19.79 -1.42
C ASP A 67 7.13 -19.16 -0.48
N ARG A 68 7.55 -18.62 0.66
CA ARG A 68 6.65 -18.08 1.68
C ARG A 68 7.24 -16.87 2.38
N ILE A 69 6.40 -15.86 2.59
CA ILE A 69 6.64 -14.76 3.52
C ILE A 69 5.63 -14.86 4.65
N GLU A 70 6.11 -15.10 5.87
CA GLU A 70 5.28 -15.09 7.07
C GLU A 70 5.47 -13.80 7.85
N ILE A 71 4.37 -13.18 8.28
CA ILE A 71 4.39 -11.89 8.97
C ILE A 71 3.56 -11.98 10.24
N ILE A 72 4.22 -11.72 11.37
CA ILE A 72 3.61 -11.76 12.70
C ILE A 72 3.85 -10.44 13.44
N HIS A 73 3.08 -10.17 14.48
CA HIS A 73 3.30 -8.98 15.30
C HIS A 73 4.57 -9.07 16.14
N GLY A 74 5.14 -7.90 16.45
CA GLY A 74 6.27 -7.77 17.36
C GLY A 74 7.63 -7.83 16.66
N ALA A 75 8.67 -7.78 17.48
CA ALA A 75 10.06 -7.73 17.04
C ALA A 75 10.81 -8.98 17.50
N SER A 76 11.27 -9.81 16.56
CA SER A 76 12.13 -10.95 16.86
C SER A 76 13.56 -10.49 17.18
N PRO A 77 14.18 -11.00 18.26
CA PRO A 77 15.59 -10.75 18.56
C PRO A 77 16.54 -11.46 17.58
N GLU A 78 16.04 -12.39 16.77
CA GLU A 78 16.82 -13.16 15.77
C GLU A 78 16.89 -12.44 14.42
N ALA A 79 16.38 -11.20 14.34
CA ALA A 79 16.35 -10.44 13.11
C ALA A 79 17.75 -10.12 12.60
N GLN A 80 17.98 -10.40 11.32
CA GLN A 80 19.20 -10.08 10.58
C GLN A 80 19.21 -8.60 10.16
N ALA A 81 18.02 -7.98 10.07
CA ALA A 81 17.84 -6.57 9.82
C ALA A 81 16.65 -6.00 10.60
N SER A 82 16.77 -4.73 11.00
CA SER A 82 15.71 -3.91 11.56
C SER A 82 15.46 -2.74 10.63
N VAL A 83 14.29 -2.75 9.99
CA VAL A 83 13.86 -1.76 9.00
C VAL A 83 12.89 -0.80 9.66
N VAL A 84 13.18 0.49 9.59
CA VAL A 84 12.29 1.55 10.06
C VAL A 84 11.52 2.10 8.87
N VAL A 85 10.20 2.21 9.00
CA VAL A 85 9.31 2.71 7.94
C VAL A 85 8.44 3.86 8.43
N ASP A 86 8.05 4.74 7.51
CA ASP A 86 6.94 5.65 7.71
C ASP A 86 5.62 4.88 7.80
N VAL A 87 4.76 5.22 8.76
CA VAL A 87 3.51 4.47 9.01
C VAL A 87 2.46 4.69 7.91
N TYR A 88 2.56 5.79 7.17
CA TYR A 88 1.57 6.21 6.19
C TYR A 88 1.82 5.58 4.82
N ASP A 89 3.07 5.45 4.40
CA ASP A 89 3.37 4.93 3.07
C ASP A 89 4.39 3.79 3.03
N LEU A 90 4.83 3.35 4.21
CA LEU A 90 5.82 2.30 4.39
C LEU A 90 7.14 2.57 3.65
N ALA A 91 7.45 3.84 3.35
CA ALA A 91 8.76 4.23 2.87
C ALA A 91 9.81 3.93 3.94
N VAL A 92 10.88 3.27 3.53
CA VAL A 92 11.99 2.90 4.42
C VAL A 92 12.83 4.13 4.74
N ASP A 93 13.05 4.36 6.04
CA ASP A 93 14.05 5.28 6.56
C ASP A 93 15.38 4.53 6.66
N ALA A 94 16.22 4.69 5.64
CA ALA A 94 17.50 3.99 5.56
C ALA A 94 18.49 4.41 6.67
N GLU A 95 18.41 5.64 7.17
CA GLU A 95 19.30 6.14 8.23
C GLU A 95 18.92 5.58 9.61
N ALA A 96 17.62 5.35 9.85
CA ALA A 96 17.13 4.74 11.07
C ALA A 96 17.14 3.20 11.03
N SER A 97 17.35 2.60 9.86
CA SER A 97 17.43 1.14 9.67
C SER A 97 18.82 0.59 9.95
N SER A 98 18.93 -0.68 10.33
CA SER A 98 20.22 -1.33 10.63
C SER A 98 20.22 -2.83 10.34
N GLY A 99 21.42 -3.40 10.21
CA GLY A 99 21.63 -4.83 9.88
C GLY A 99 21.93 -5.07 8.41
N ASP A 100 21.49 -6.20 7.87
CA ASP A 100 21.76 -6.60 6.48
C ASP A 100 21.16 -5.62 5.46
N GLU A 101 22.02 -4.95 4.69
CA GLU A 101 21.62 -3.96 3.68
C GLU A 101 20.79 -4.53 2.53
N ASN A 102 21.02 -5.79 2.14
CA ASN A 102 20.23 -6.43 1.09
C ASN A 102 18.81 -6.73 1.56
N LEU A 103 18.66 -7.10 2.84
CA LEU A 103 17.34 -7.25 3.45
C LEU A 103 16.61 -5.91 3.58
N ILE A 104 17.31 -4.84 3.98
CA ILE A 104 16.72 -3.50 4.04
C ILE A 104 16.21 -3.06 2.65
N LYS A 105 17.03 -3.23 1.61
CA LYS A 105 16.63 -2.92 0.22
C LYS A 105 15.46 -3.79 -0.24
N THR A 106 15.49 -5.08 0.10
CA THR A 106 14.40 -6.02 -0.23
C THR A 106 13.08 -5.57 0.40
N ILE A 107 13.08 -5.24 1.69
CA ILE A 107 11.88 -4.71 2.34
C ILE A 107 11.44 -3.39 1.71
N ALA A 108 12.37 -2.46 1.43
CA ALA A 108 12.03 -1.19 0.78
C ALA A 108 11.28 -1.39 -0.55
N THR A 109 11.76 -2.30 -1.40
CA THR A 109 11.11 -2.65 -2.66
C THR A 109 9.74 -3.29 -2.44
N LEU A 110 9.60 -4.18 -1.45
CA LEU A 110 8.33 -4.88 -1.20
C LEU A 110 7.28 -4.01 -0.49
N THR A 111 7.69 -3.05 0.35
CA THR A 111 6.77 -2.20 1.11
C THR A 111 6.42 -0.91 0.39
N ASN A 112 7.30 -0.40 -0.48
CA ASN A 112 7.06 0.78 -1.30
C ASN A 112 7.63 0.59 -2.72
N PRO A 113 7.03 -0.30 -3.53
CA PRO A 113 7.54 -0.63 -4.85
C PRO A 113 7.58 0.58 -5.79
N SER A 114 8.70 0.75 -6.50
CA SER A 114 8.90 1.81 -7.49
C SER A 114 8.04 1.65 -8.74
N THR A 115 7.55 0.44 -9.00
CA THR A 115 6.71 0.13 -10.15
C THR A 115 5.30 0.71 -9.95
N THR A 116 5.05 1.89 -10.52
CA THR A 116 3.73 2.53 -10.48
C THR A 116 2.82 1.91 -11.53
N VAL A 117 1.61 1.54 -11.12
CA VAL A 117 0.53 1.13 -12.03
C VAL A 117 0.11 2.36 -12.84
N ASP A 118 -0.32 2.17 -14.08
CA ASP A 118 -0.96 3.25 -14.82
C ASP A 118 -2.16 3.78 -14.02
N TRP A 119 -2.15 5.07 -13.69
CA TRP A 119 -3.12 5.65 -12.77
C TRP A 119 -4.55 5.61 -13.31
N LYS A 120 -4.73 5.57 -14.64
CA LYS A 120 -6.06 5.48 -15.27
C LYS A 120 -6.66 4.09 -15.10
N SER A 121 -5.82 3.06 -15.26
CA SER A 121 -6.18 1.68 -15.00
C SER A 121 -6.48 1.46 -13.52
N ALA A 122 -5.62 1.97 -12.63
CA ALA A 122 -5.85 1.91 -11.18
C ALA A 122 -7.14 2.62 -10.75
N ALA A 123 -7.45 3.77 -11.34
CA ALA A 123 -8.70 4.49 -11.10
C ALA A 123 -9.94 3.67 -11.51
N SER A 124 -9.86 2.99 -12.65
CA SER A 124 -10.94 2.13 -13.15
C SER A 124 -11.17 0.94 -12.21
N ASP A 125 -10.09 0.30 -11.74
CA ASP A 125 -10.15 -0.79 -10.78
C ASP A 125 -10.72 -0.33 -9.44
N PHE A 126 -10.26 0.81 -8.92
CA PHE A 126 -10.82 1.44 -7.71
C PHE A 126 -12.34 1.60 -7.84
N TRP A 127 -12.80 2.17 -8.95
CA TRP A 127 -14.23 2.42 -9.16
C TRP A 127 -15.03 1.13 -9.20
N SER A 128 -14.55 0.12 -9.92
CA SER A 128 -15.22 -1.17 -10.05
C SER A 128 -15.49 -1.85 -8.70
N ARG A 129 -14.62 -1.60 -7.70
CA ARG A 129 -14.71 -2.20 -6.35
C ARG A 129 -15.50 -1.37 -5.35
N THR A 130 -15.71 -0.09 -5.63
CA THR A 130 -16.22 0.89 -4.65
C THR A 130 -17.52 1.56 -5.06
N CYS A 131 -17.84 1.66 -6.35
CA CYS A 131 -18.98 2.45 -6.86
C CYS A 131 -20.34 2.07 -6.27
N GLY A 132 -20.52 0.81 -5.82
CA GLY A 132 -21.74 0.33 -5.20
C GLY A 132 -21.90 0.68 -3.72
N ALA A 133 -20.92 1.33 -3.08
CA ALA A 133 -21.00 1.67 -1.66
C ALA A 133 -22.01 2.80 -1.40
N SER A 134 -22.70 2.72 -0.27
CA SER A 134 -23.70 3.72 0.13
C SER A 134 -23.06 5.11 0.26
N GLY A 135 -23.67 6.10 -0.41
CA GLY A 135 -23.22 7.48 -0.39
C GLY A 135 -22.10 7.82 -1.38
N MET A 136 -21.64 6.86 -2.19
CA MET A 136 -20.69 7.14 -3.27
C MET A 136 -21.25 8.20 -4.23
N PRO A 137 -20.40 9.09 -4.78
CA PRO A 137 -20.84 10.01 -5.81
C PRO A 137 -21.33 9.23 -7.04
N SER A 138 -22.24 9.83 -7.82
CA SER A 138 -22.66 9.23 -9.09
C SER A 138 -21.61 9.38 -10.17
N GLU A 139 -20.73 10.38 -10.04
CA GLU A 139 -19.61 10.63 -10.95
C GLU A 139 -18.33 10.96 -10.15
N LEU A 140 -17.24 10.28 -10.48
CA LEU A 140 -15.91 10.54 -9.96
C LEU A 140 -14.98 10.96 -11.10
N ILE A 141 -14.37 12.13 -10.98
CA ILE A 141 -13.35 12.64 -11.89
C ILE A 141 -11.99 12.55 -11.22
N ILE A 142 -11.09 11.79 -11.80
CA ILE A 142 -9.69 11.73 -11.37
C ILE A 142 -8.82 12.36 -12.45
N GLU A 143 -8.03 13.38 -12.08
CA GLU A 143 -7.30 14.20 -13.04
C GLU A 143 -5.84 14.40 -12.64
N CYS A 144 -4.95 14.25 -13.61
CA CYS A 144 -3.54 14.56 -13.45
C CYS A 144 -3.33 16.07 -13.45
N ALA A 145 -2.76 16.61 -12.37
CA ALA A 145 -2.52 18.04 -12.18
C ALA A 145 -1.67 18.67 -13.31
N ARG A 146 -0.63 17.96 -13.76
CA ARG A 146 0.33 18.46 -14.73
C ARG A 146 -0.13 18.34 -16.19
N THR A 147 -0.77 17.23 -16.54
CA THR A 147 -1.14 16.93 -17.94
C THR A 147 -2.59 17.29 -18.25
N HIS A 148 -3.42 17.49 -17.23
CA HIS A 148 -4.88 17.64 -17.33
C HIS A 148 -5.61 16.45 -17.96
N ASP A 149 -4.90 15.34 -18.18
CA ASP A 149 -5.53 14.06 -18.50
C ASP A 149 -6.45 13.66 -17.35
N ARG A 150 -7.67 13.23 -17.69
CA ARG A 150 -8.68 12.83 -16.72
C ARG A 150 -9.33 11.50 -17.08
N VAL A 151 -9.76 10.78 -16.06
CA VAL A 151 -10.68 9.66 -16.14
C VAL A 151 -11.98 10.08 -15.47
N VAL A 152 -13.09 9.86 -16.17
CA VAL A 152 -14.44 10.10 -15.66
C VAL A 152 -15.08 8.75 -15.44
N LEU A 153 -15.53 8.51 -14.21
CA LEU A 153 -16.04 7.23 -13.74
C LEU A 153 -17.47 7.41 -13.26
N GLY A 154 -18.39 6.57 -13.74
CA GLY A 154 -19.82 6.79 -13.52
C GLY A 154 -20.35 7.96 -14.35
N SER A 155 -21.52 8.47 -13.96
CA SER A 155 -22.19 9.58 -14.64
C SER A 155 -23.27 10.18 -13.76
N GLY A 156 -23.43 11.51 -13.82
CA GLY A 156 -24.51 12.24 -13.16
C GLY A 156 -24.09 12.94 -11.88
N LEU A 157 -25.07 13.40 -11.10
CA LEU A 157 -24.84 14.12 -9.84
C LEU A 157 -25.14 13.23 -8.63
N PRO A 158 -24.37 13.36 -7.53
CA PRO A 158 -23.33 14.37 -7.34
C PRO A 158 -21.97 13.95 -7.91
N THR A 159 -21.23 14.93 -8.45
CA THR A 159 -19.84 14.76 -8.92
C THR A 159 -18.86 14.98 -7.78
N TYR A 160 -17.78 14.20 -7.77
CA TYR A 160 -16.61 14.39 -6.91
C TYR A 160 -15.35 14.42 -7.78
N ARG A 161 -14.42 15.35 -7.55
CA ARG A 161 -13.19 15.47 -8.33
C ARG A 161 -11.95 15.44 -7.45
N ILE A 162 -10.95 14.69 -7.91
CA ILE A 162 -9.63 14.53 -7.28
C ILE A 162 -8.58 14.94 -8.31
N VAL A 163 -7.64 15.79 -7.91
CA VAL A 163 -6.54 16.28 -8.74
C VAL A 163 -5.21 16.05 -8.02
N ALA A 164 -4.26 15.35 -8.65
CA ALA A 164 -2.92 15.14 -8.11
C ALA A 164 -1.91 14.77 -9.21
N GLU A 165 -0.63 14.61 -8.86
CA GLU A 165 0.37 14.04 -9.77
C GLU A 165 0.09 12.56 -10.09
N GLN A 166 0.54 12.09 -11.26
CA GLN A 166 0.22 10.73 -11.75
C GLN A 166 0.63 9.63 -10.75
N THR A 167 1.79 9.78 -10.12
CA THR A 167 2.32 8.85 -9.13
C THR A 167 1.43 8.80 -7.88
N VAL A 168 0.97 9.96 -7.41
CA VAL A 168 0.05 10.08 -6.27
C VAL A 168 -1.31 9.46 -6.60
N LEU A 169 -1.85 9.74 -7.79
CA LEU A 169 -3.11 9.14 -8.24
C LEU A 169 -3.04 7.60 -8.31
N SER A 170 -1.94 7.06 -8.85
CA SER A 170 -1.70 5.62 -8.86
C SER A 170 -1.68 5.07 -7.43
N ARG A 171 -0.88 5.68 -6.53
CA ARG A 171 -0.74 5.23 -5.13
C ARG A 171 -2.07 5.31 -4.36
N LEU A 172 -2.88 6.34 -4.60
CA LEU A 172 -4.21 6.47 -4.00
C LEU A 172 -5.14 5.37 -4.47
N CYS A 173 -5.29 5.20 -5.79
CA CYS A 173 -6.24 4.24 -6.35
C CYS A 173 -5.85 2.77 -6.06
N THR A 174 -4.56 2.51 -5.88
CA THR A 174 -4.04 1.20 -5.42
C THR A 174 -4.02 1.07 -3.90
N GLY A 175 -4.37 2.11 -3.14
CA GLY A 175 -4.40 2.11 -1.67
C GLY A 175 -3.02 2.02 -1.02
N THR A 176 -1.95 2.40 -1.70
CA THR A 176 -0.59 2.54 -1.14
C THR A 176 -0.49 3.75 -0.21
N VAL A 177 -1.24 4.82 -0.49
CA VAL A 177 -1.38 6.00 0.38
C VAL A 177 -2.85 6.26 0.66
N GLY A 178 -3.15 6.82 1.84
CA GLY A 178 -4.52 7.19 2.21
C GLY A 178 -4.91 8.58 1.70
N LEU A 179 -6.22 8.79 1.52
CA LEU A 179 -6.76 10.03 0.93
C LEU A 179 -6.54 11.25 1.85
N LEU A 180 -6.78 11.08 3.16
CA LEU A 180 -6.67 12.19 4.12
C LEU A 180 -5.22 12.58 4.38
N GLU A 181 -4.32 11.61 4.36
CA GLU A 181 -2.88 11.78 4.48
C GLU A 181 -2.35 12.57 3.28
N ALA A 182 -2.68 12.15 2.06
CA ALA A 182 -2.27 12.84 0.84
C ALA A 182 -2.87 14.26 0.75
N LEU A 183 -4.11 14.45 1.24
CA LEU A 183 -4.73 15.77 1.36
C LEU A 183 -3.99 16.65 2.39
N GLY A 184 -3.66 16.10 3.56
CA GLY A 184 -2.94 16.80 4.62
C GLY A 184 -1.51 17.19 4.24
N ALA A 185 -0.85 16.37 3.42
CA ALA A 185 0.45 16.65 2.83
C ALA A 185 0.39 17.66 1.67
N GLY A 186 -0.81 18.03 1.19
CA GLY A 186 -0.99 18.93 0.06
C GLY A 186 -0.67 18.30 -1.30
N GLU A 187 -0.57 16.97 -1.39
CA GLU A 187 -0.30 16.24 -2.62
C GLU A 187 -1.55 16.12 -3.52
N VAL A 188 -2.73 16.32 -2.93
CA VAL A 188 -4.03 16.15 -3.58
C VAL A 188 -4.91 17.37 -3.35
N ALA A 189 -5.59 17.80 -4.41
CA ALA A 189 -6.71 18.73 -4.32
C ALA A 189 -8.03 18.02 -4.60
N ILE A 190 -9.08 18.42 -3.86
CA ILE A 190 -10.41 17.81 -3.93
C ILE A 190 -11.45 18.89 -4.19
N GLN A 191 -12.41 18.58 -5.07
CA GLN A 191 -13.62 19.36 -5.26
C GLN A 191 -14.84 18.48 -4.96
N GLY A 192 -15.51 18.78 -3.85
CA GLY A 192 -16.66 18.03 -3.33
C GLY A 192 -17.09 18.58 -1.96
N THR A 193 -18.04 17.90 -1.33
CA THR A 193 -18.56 18.26 0.00
C THR A 193 -17.88 17.44 1.10
N LEU A 194 -17.93 17.91 2.36
CA LEU A 194 -17.41 17.16 3.52
C LEU A 194 -18.08 15.79 3.71
N PRO A 195 -19.41 15.63 3.56
CA PRO A 195 -20.03 14.31 3.56
C PRO A 195 -19.46 13.37 2.49
N GLN A 196 -19.24 13.87 1.27
CA GLN A 196 -18.60 13.06 0.22
C GLN A 196 -17.16 12.71 0.58
N LEU A 197 -16.39 13.62 1.18
CA LEU A 197 -15.04 13.32 1.65
C LEU A 197 -15.02 12.15 2.65
N SER A 198 -15.98 12.09 3.57
CA SER A 198 -16.11 10.98 4.51
C SER A 198 -16.33 9.64 3.79
N VAL A 199 -17.26 9.59 2.83
CA VAL A 199 -17.54 8.38 2.05
C VAL A 199 -16.32 7.97 1.21
N MET A 200 -15.71 8.94 0.51
CA MET A 200 -14.54 8.69 -0.33
C MET A 200 -13.36 8.20 0.49
N THR A 201 -13.15 8.73 1.69
CA THR A 201 -12.13 8.21 2.63
C THR A 201 -12.38 6.74 2.95
N GLY A 202 -13.63 6.36 3.23
CA GLY A 202 -14.02 4.96 3.40
C GLY A 202 -13.72 4.09 2.17
N ALA A 203 -14.04 4.58 0.97
CA ALA A 203 -13.78 3.88 -0.28
C ALA A 203 -12.28 3.68 -0.55
N PHE A 204 -11.43 4.68 -0.29
CA PHE A 204 -9.98 4.53 -0.40
C PHE A 204 -9.40 3.62 0.70
N ASN A 205 -9.95 3.66 1.91
CA ASN A 205 -9.57 2.75 2.98
C ASN A 205 -9.92 1.30 2.67
N LYS A 206 -11.03 1.05 1.98
CA LYS A 206 -11.36 -0.27 1.44
C LYS A 206 -10.26 -0.79 0.53
N MET A 207 -9.74 0.06 -0.38
CA MET A 207 -8.56 -0.33 -1.13
C MET A 207 -7.41 -0.62 -0.18
N ARG A 208 -7.11 0.30 0.75
CA ARG A 208 -5.94 0.27 1.65
C ARG A 208 -5.90 -0.91 2.63
N PHE A 209 -7.03 -1.43 3.07
CA PHE A 209 -7.08 -2.44 4.13
C PHE A 209 -7.82 -3.72 3.72
N ASP A 210 -8.34 -3.77 2.49
CA ASP A 210 -9.12 -4.89 1.95
C ASP A 210 -10.34 -5.24 2.83
N VAL A 211 -11.12 -4.21 3.17
CA VAL A 211 -12.30 -4.26 4.06
C VAL A 211 -13.60 -3.86 3.37
#